data_AF-F2JYB6-F1
#
_entry.id   AF-F2JYB6-F1
#
_cell.length_a   1.000
_cell.length_b   1.000
_cell.length_c   1.000
_cell.angle_alpha   90.00
_cell.angle_beta   90.00
_cell.angle_gamma   90.00
#
_symmetry.space_group_name_H-M   'P 1'
#
loop_
_entity.id
_entity.type
_entity.pdbx_description
1 polymer ?
#
loop_
_entity_poly.entity_id
_entity_poly.type
_entity_poly.pdbx_seq_one_letter_code
_entity_poly.pdbx_strand_id
1 'polypeptide(L)'
;MISLKFSAVELAPDTAVKQSAAQKQMVEVLDRLQSVPKYHTLTQNDRLLLKKEGYAPDLIDNLVVITERQGAVSSSHDDEIVVGFTYAAFDPALYANEQIKQHFEHVSSGCCYFCESFLASTGAGDMSHYRPVQLLEVDKDNGLNTTDQCSPYFALAYEQENLLFICPECDAKHKAGKFPVKGPRFPSVDLEEEQAMLINPYHEQPRDYIRFNPLNGHAFAFDKVCAFYQAAQQLNKEEVANLLWQQPTAIPSQRTVDDRLLTNQDIETSYQAWLAQMQPESRGEATITTLGLNRTALVLARMATLKQCRATFLEQGKDAVPPLFSEQVDTIEFRSLAIDALSTWYWQHKQAGGQATLDQQPRLSNDADAEGSHKAIDERVDEETGGVQQTDDQASNQQNRHAQGEDLPNVDKPSQEFTNLIPLEPKHGNSSTYPIWLRSCLAYLVIESELEQANKRRLVCLSSQDRFYGQKAKGKCVFLPVDWNKDTGNVIKVRSHRNIWEASFSELADSRPQELVNLFANNDVWVEGDYPALVGH
;
A
#
# COMPACT_ATOMS: atom_id res chain seq x y z
N MET A 1 -2.74 1.03 -13.35
CA MET A 1 -2.55 -0.41 -13.23
C MET A 1 -2.78 -1.02 -14.60
N ILE A 2 -1.74 -1.60 -15.18
CA ILE A 2 -1.80 -2.41 -16.38
C ILE A 2 -1.96 -3.88 -15.99
N SER A 3 -2.45 -4.66 -16.93
CA SER A 3 -2.59 -6.10 -16.79
C SER A 3 -1.24 -6.76 -16.96
N LEU A 4 -0.99 -7.79 -16.17
CA LEU A 4 0.27 -8.49 -16.13
C LEU A 4 0.04 -9.91 -16.62
N LYS A 5 0.88 -10.34 -17.55
CA LYS A 5 0.85 -11.72 -18.02
C LYS A 5 1.51 -12.59 -16.97
N PHE A 6 0.72 -13.34 -16.20
CA PHE A 6 1.26 -14.30 -15.26
C PHE A 6 2.13 -15.33 -16.01
N SER A 7 3.29 -15.63 -15.42
CA SER A 7 4.12 -16.76 -15.81
C SER A 7 4.78 -17.31 -14.56
N ALA A 8 4.63 -18.60 -14.32
CA ALA A 8 5.32 -19.27 -13.23
C ALA A 8 6.80 -19.48 -13.56
N VAL A 9 7.65 -19.42 -12.55
CA VAL A 9 9.05 -19.84 -12.65
C VAL A 9 9.16 -21.32 -12.30
N GLU A 10 9.95 -22.06 -13.08
CA GLU A 10 10.29 -23.45 -12.78
C GLU A 10 11.24 -23.49 -11.59
N LEU A 11 10.76 -23.96 -10.44
CA LEU A 11 11.53 -23.99 -9.21
C LEU A 11 12.56 -25.13 -9.24
N ALA A 12 13.68 -24.92 -8.54
CA ALA A 12 14.60 -26.02 -8.25
C ALA A 12 13.84 -27.18 -7.55
N PRO A 13 14.18 -28.45 -7.85
CA PRO A 13 13.45 -29.60 -7.29
C PRO A 13 13.36 -29.58 -5.76
N ASP A 14 14.41 -29.14 -5.07
CA ASP A 14 14.43 -29.00 -3.61
C ASP A 14 13.41 -27.97 -3.10
N THR A 15 13.34 -26.78 -3.73
CA THR A 15 12.37 -25.73 -3.39
C THR A 15 10.94 -26.18 -3.62
N ALA A 16 10.67 -26.84 -4.76
CA ALA A 16 9.35 -27.35 -5.08
C ALA A 16 8.88 -28.40 -4.06
N VAL A 17 9.76 -29.33 -3.66
CA VAL A 17 9.47 -30.32 -2.62
C VAL A 17 9.21 -29.65 -1.28
N LYS A 18 10.00 -28.64 -0.90
CA LYS A 18 9.82 -27.89 0.35
C LYS A 18 8.50 -27.12 0.40
N GLN A 19 8.14 -26.41 -0.68
CA GLN A 19 6.85 -25.72 -0.77
C GLN A 19 5.69 -26.70 -0.65
N SER A 20 5.71 -27.79 -1.41
CA SER A 20 4.65 -28.82 -1.37
C SER A 20 4.55 -29.47 0.02
N ALA A 21 5.68 -29.78 0.65
CA ALA A 21 5.70 -30.31 2.01
C ALA A 21 5.14 -29.31 3.04
N ALA A 22 5.51 -28.02 2.93
CA ALA A 22 5.02 -26.98 3.83
C ALA A 22 3.50 -26.80 3.72
N GLN A 23 2.96 -26.67 2.50
CA GLN A 23 1.52 -26.55 2.26
C GLN A 23 0.77 -27.78 2.77
N LYS A 24 1.26 -28.98 2.45
CA LYS A 24 0.65 -30.23 2.91
C LYS A 24 0.59 -30.27 4.44
N GLN A 25 1.70 -29.99 5.13
CA GLN A 25 1.73 -29.97 6.59
C GLN A 25 0.82 -28.91 7.19
N MET A 26 0.71 -27.72 6.59
CA MET A 26 -0.22 -26.67 7.02
C MET A 26 -1.68 -27.15 6.97
N VAL A 27 -2.08 -27.80 5.88
CA VAL A 27 -3.45 -28.32 5.73
C VAL A 27 -3.70 -29.47 6.71
N GLU A 28 -2.79 -30.45 6.78
CA GLU A 28 -2.93 -31.62 7.65
C GLU A 28 -3.01 -31.25 9.13
N VAL A 29 -2.18 -30.31 9.60
CA VAL A 29 -2.20 -29.90 11.00
C VAL A 29 -3.45 -29.11 11.36
N LEU A 30 -3.99 -28.30 10.45
CA LEU A 30 -5.24 -27.59 10.69
C LEU A 30 -6.43 -28.55 10.73
N ASP A 31 -6.52 -29.49 9.79
CA ASP A 31 -7.53 -30.54 9.79
C ASP A 31 -7.49 -31.35 11.10
N ARG A 32 -6.28 -31.73 11.53
CA ARG A 32 -6.04 -32.42 12.80
C ARG A 32 -6.53 -31.64 14.03
N LEU A 33 -6.63 -30.32 13.95
CA LEU A 33 -7.00 -29.44 15.06
C LEU A 33 -8.42 -28.88 14.98
N GLN A 34 -9.18 -29.17 13.92
CA GLN A 34 -10.58 -28.73 13.79
C GLN A 34 -11.48 -29.22 14.94
N SER A 35 -11.17 -30.39 15.52
CA SER A 35 -11.95 -31.00 16.59
C SER A 35 -11.46 -30.66 18.00
N VAL A 36 -10.55 -29.70 18.14
CA VAL A 36 -10.03 -29.29 19.45
C VAL A 36 -11.19 -28.72 20.29
N PRO A 37 -11.29 -29.04 21.59
CA PRO A 37 -12.35 -28.48 22.43
C PRO A 37 -12.15 -26.98 22.68
N LYS A 38 -13.26 -26.24 22.85
CA LYS A 38 -13.21 -24.83 23.27
C LYS A 38 -12.38 -24.67 24.55
N TYR A 39 -11.69 -23.54 24.65
CA TYR A 39 -10.79 -23.13 25.72
C TYR A 39 -9.47 -23.90 25.82
N HIS A 40 -9.18 -24.79 24.87
CA HIS A 40 -7.87 -25.41 24.75
C HIS A 40 -6.86 -24.44 24.09
N THR A 41 -5.61 -24.51 24.54
CA THR A 41 -4.47 -23.84 23.91
C THR A 41 -3.35 -24.87 23.76
N LEU A 42 -2.57 -24.79 22.68
CA LEU A 42 -1.49 -25.75 22.42
C LEU A 42 -0.38 -25.65 23.47
N THR A 43 -0.32 -26.64 24.36
CA THR A 43 0.73 -26.75 25.39
C THR A 43 2.07 -27.20 24.79
N GLN A 44 3.16 -27.11 25.58
CA GLN A 44 4.45 -27.67 25.16
C GLN A 44 4.36 -29.17 24.83
N ASN A 45 3.55 -29.93 25.57
CA ASN A 45 3.36 -31.35 25.31
C ASN A 45 2.63 -31.59 23.99
N ASP A 46 1.60 -30.78 23.68
CA ASP A 46 0.87 -30.87 22.42
C ASP A 46 1.81 -30.55 21.25
N ARG A 47 2.61 -29.50 21.37
CA ARG A 47 3.61 -29.12 20.35
C ARG A 47 4.68 -30.21 20.18
N LEU A 48 5.17 -30.80 21.27
CA LEU A 48 6.12 -31.92 21.21
C LEU A 48 5.50 -33.17 20.57
N LEU A 49 4.21 -33.43 20.78
CA LEU A 49 3.50 -34.52 20.13
C LEU A 49 3.42 -34.27 18.61
N LEU A 50 2.99 -33.08 18.18
CA LEU A 50 2.93 -32.71 16.77
C LEU A 50 4.33 -32.82 16.10
N LYS A 51 5.39 -32.34 16.77
CA LYS A 51 6.76 -32.49 16.26
C LYS A 51 7.18 -33.96 16.14
N LYS A 52 6.74 -34.84 17.05
CA LYS A 52 6.97 -36.29 16.98
C LYS A 52 6.17 -36.98 15.87
N GLU A 53 5.00 -36.44 15.53
CA GLU A 53 4.17 -36.89 14.41
C GLU A 53 4.77 -36.50 13.04
N GLY A 54 5.79 -35.64 13.02
CA GLY A 54 6.59 -35.32 11.83
C GLY A 54 6.35 -33.91 11.27
N TYR A 55 5.54 -33.08 11.93
CA TYR A 55 5.35 -31.68 11.52
C TYR A 55 6.61 -30.85 11.80
N ALA A 56 6.90 -29.91 10.90
CA ALA A 56 8.08 -29.05 10.97
C ALA A 56 8.07 -28.19 12.25
N PRO A 57 9.21 -28.08 12.98
CA PRO A 57 9.27 -27.31 14.21
C PRO A 57 8.82 -25.85 14.06
N ASP A 58 9.28 -25.16 13.00
CA ASP A 58 8.96 -23.75 12.77
C ASP A 58 7.47 -23.53 12.49
N LEU A 59 6.83 -24.47 11.80
CA LEU A 59 5.38 -24.47 11.60
C LEU A 59 4.65 -24.61 12.92
N ILE A 60 5.04 -25.61 13.73
CA ILE A 60 4.40 -25.88 15.01
C ILE A 60 4.66 -24.78 16.03
N ASP A 61 5.79 -24.08 16.00
CA ASP A 61 6.10 -23.00 16.94
C ASP A 61 5.29 -21.73 16.68
N ASN A 62 4.81 -21.57 15.44
CA ASN A 62 3.97 -20.44 15.00
C ASN A 62 2.49 -20.80 14.80
N LEU A 63 2.11 -22.02 15.19
CA LEU A 63 0.73 -22.50 15.17
C LEU A 63 -0.07 -21.89 16.32
N VAL A 64 -1.20 -21.29 15.94
CA VAL A 64 -2.16 -20.63 16.82
C VAL A 64 -3.38 -21.52 16.99
N VAL A 65 -3.70 -21.81 18.25
CA VAL A 65 -4.98 -22.37 18.68
C VAL A 65 -5.44 -21.59 19.90
N ILE A 66 -6.54 -20.88 19.75
CA ILE A 66 -7.13 -20.04 20.80
C ILE A 66 -8.65 -20.14 20.77
N THR A 67 -9.28 -19.75 21.88
CA THR A 67 -10.70 -19.45 21.91
C THR A 67 -10.87 -17.95 21.97
N GLU A 68 -11.26 -17.38 20.84
CA GLU A 68 -11.46 -15.94 20.67
C GLU A 68 -12.89 -15.57 21.06
N ARG A 69 -13.04 -14.49 21.82
CA ARG A 69 -14.34 -13.88 22.10
C ARG A 69 -14.50 -12.64 21.24
N GLN A 70 -15.56 -12.62 20.43
CA GLN A 70 -15.90 -11.43 19.65
C GLN A 70 -16.42 -10.33 20.58
N GLY A 71 -15.66 -9.23 20.67
CA GLY A 71 -15.98 -8.08 21.52
C GLY A 71 -15.63 -8.26 23.00
N ALA A 72 -15.35 -7.13 23.67
CA ALA A 72 -14.76 -7.12 25.00
C ALA A 72 -15.74 -7.41 26.17
N VAL A 73 -17.03 -7.71 25.93
CA VAL A 73 -18.05 -7.91 27.01
C VAL A 73 -19.00 -9.09 26.73
N SER A 74 -18.95 -9.70 25.54
CA SER A 74 -19.93 -10.68 25.05
C SER A 74 -20.00 -11.99 25.85
N SER A 75 -21.05 -12.78 25.61
CA SER A 75 -21.34 -14.02 26.34
C SER A 75 -20.38 -15.15 25.95
N SER A 76 -20.24 -16.18 26.80
CA SER A 76 -19.41 -17.35 26.45
C SER A 76 -19.97 -18.20 25.31
N HIS A 77 -21.23 -17.99 24.89
CA HIS A 77 -21.81 -18.71 23.77
C HIS A 77 -21.23 -18.24 22.42
N ASP A 78 -20.76 -16.99 22.37
CA ASP A 78 -20.17 -16.34 21.19
C ASP A 78 -18.66 -16.60 21.05
N ASP A 79 -18.09 -17.42 21.94
CA ASP A 79 -16.67 -17.80 21.92
C ASP A 79 -16.40 -18.78 20.76
N GLU A 80 -15.44 -18.48 19.89
CA GLU A 80 -15.10 -19.29 18.71
C GLU A 80 -13.67 -19.84 18.80
N ILE A 81 -13.43 -21.01 18.21
CA ILE A 81 -12.08 -21.56 18.12
C ILE A 81 -11.42 -21.00 16.87
N VAL A 82 -10.28 -20.34 17.06
CA VAL A 82 -9.43 -19.87 15.97
C VAL A 82 -8.22 -20.79 15.89
N VAL A 83 -8.04 -21.39 14.73
CA VAL A 83 -6.86 -22.19 14.38
C VAL A 83 -6.21 -21.58 13.16
N GLY A 84 -4.89 -21.41 13.19
CA GLY A 84 -4.14 -20.93 12.05
C GLY A 84 -2.69 -20.62 12.40
N PHE A 85 -2.10 -19.66 11.71
CA PHE A 85 -0.67 -19.38 11.80
C PHE A 85 -0.38 -17.90 11.96
N THR A 86 0.67 -17.58 12.73
CA THR A 86 1.27 -16.25 12.70
C THR A 86 2.14 -16.07 11.44
N TYR A 87 2.55 -14.83 11.14
CA TYR A 87 3.36 -14.52 9.94
C TYR A 87 4.62 -15.38 9.85
N ALA A 88 5.23 -15.65 11.00
CA ALA A 88 6.51 -16.33 11.11
C ALA A 88 6.45 -17.82 10.71
N ALA A 89 5.25 -18.37 10.47
CA ALA A 89 5.09 -19.70 9.89
C ALA A 89 5.42 -19.76 8.38
N PHE A 90 5.44 -18.62 7.69
CA PHE A 90 5.65 -18.55 6.25
C PHE A 90 7.11 -18.20 5.95
N ASP A 91 7.87 -19.16 5.40
CA ASP A 91 9.30 -18.99 5.13
C ASP A 91 9.52 -18.15 3.86
N PRO A 92 10.08 -16.93 3.96
CA PRO A 92 10.39 -16.11 2.79
C PRO A 92 11.40 -16.77 1.85
N ALA A 93 12.26 -17.68 2.31
CA ALA A 93 13.17 -18.41 1.43
C ALA A 93 12.41 -19.31 0.44
N LEU A 94 11.15 -19.65 0.71
CA LEU A 94 10.33 -20.47 -0.17
C LEU A 94 9.53 -19.64 -1.19
N TYR A 95 9.00 -18.45 -0.83
CA TYR A 95 8.20 -17.63 -1.76
C TYR A 95 8.90 -16.35 -2.27
N ALA A 96 9.99 -15.92 -1.64
CA ALA A 96 10.73 -14.70 -1.94
C ALA A 96 12.22 -14.97 -2.21
N ASN A 97 12.58 -16.18 -2.64
CA ASN A 97 13.94 -16.47 -3.08
C ASN A 97 14.32 -15.66 -4.33
N GLU A 98 15.62 -15.56 -4.58
CA GLU A 98 16.18 -14.76 -5.67
C GLU A 98 15.67 -15.17 -7.04
N GLN A 99 15.44 -16.47 -7.28
CA GLN A 99 14.92 -16.98 -8.55
C GLN A 99 13.49 -16.48 -8.82
N ILE A 100 12.61 -16.58 -7.82
CA ILE A 100 11.24 -16.05 -7.91
C ILE A 100 11.28 -14.53 -8.05
N LYS A 101 12.05 -13.85 -7.21
CA LYS A 101 12.12 -12.39 -7.20
C LYS A 101 12.59 -11.81 -8.54
N GLN A 102 13.69 -12.32 -9.09
CA GLN A 102 14.22 -11.88 -10.39
C GLN A 102 13.22 -12.14 -11.52
N HIS A 103 12.51 -13.27 -11.50
CA HIS A 103 11.49 -13.58 -12.50
C HIS A 103 10.34 -12.57 -12.46
N PHE A 104 9.76 -12.31 -11.29
CA PHE A 104 8.61 -11.40 -11.16
C PHE A 104 9.01 -9.93 -11.37
N GLU A 105 10.24 -9.54 -11.01
CA GLU A 105 10.83 -8.25 -11.36
C GLU A 105 10.94 -8.09 -12.87
N HIS A 106 11.40 -9.13 -13.59
CA HIS A 106 11.47 -9.10 -15.05
C HIS A 106 10.08 -8.99 -15.69
N VAL A 107 9.10 -9.77 -15.20
CA VAL A 107 7.72 -9.77 -15.71
C VAL A 107 7.05 -8.40 -15.58
N SER A 108 7.33 -7.63 -14.51
CA SER A 108 6.85 -6.25 -14.41
C SER A 108 7.79 -5.20 -14.99
N SER A 109 8.88 -5.61 -15.63
CA SER A 109 9.94 -4.73 -16.13
C SER A 109 10.41 -3.74 -15.05
N GLY A 110 10.63 -4.26 -13.85
CA GLY A 110 11.17 -3.53 -12.70
C GLY A 110 10.16 -2.63 -11.97
N CYS A 111 8.88 -2.66 -12.31
CA CYS A 111 7.86 -1.82 -11.69
C CYS A 111 7.07 -2.54 -10.58
N CYS A 112 6.55 -1.76 -9.63
CA CYS A 112 5.56 -2.22 -8.66
C CYS A 112 4.26 -2.63 -9.36
N TYR A 113 3.74 -3.83 -9.06
CA TYR A 113 2.52 -4.36 -9.68
C TYR A 113 1.27 -3.50 -9.38
N PHE A 114 1.28 -2.78 -8.26
CA PHE A 114 0.19 -1.90 -7.84
C PHE A 114 0.36 -0.45 -8.31
N CYS A 115 1.38 0.24 -7.82
CA CYS A 115 1.50 1.67 -8.10
C CYS A 115 2.23 2.00 -9.40
N GLU A 116 2.81 1.00 -10.08
CA GLU A 116 3.62 1.14 -11.30
C GLU A 116 4.87 2.02 -11.15
N SER A 117 5.29 2.33 -9.91
CA SER A 117 6.57 3.00 -9.65
C SER A 117 7.73 2.07 -9.98
N PHE A 118 8.82 2.62 -10.51
CA PHE A 118 10.03 1.86 -10.78
C PHE A 118 10.75 1.46 -9.46
N LEU A 119 11.13 0.19 -9.36
CA LEU A 119 11.75 -0.40 -8.17
C LEU A 119 13.17 -0.88 -8.44
N ALA A 120 13.46 -1.35 -9.66
CA ALA A 120 14.76 -1.91 -10.02
C ALA A 120 15.92 -0.93 -9.77
N SER A 121 15.73 0.37 -9.99
CA SER A 121 16.78 1.40 -9.75
C SER A 121 17.14 1.59 -8.28
N THR A 122 16.25 1.22 -7.36
CA THR A 122 16.43 1.40 -5.91
C THR A 122 16.62 0.09 -5.18
N GLY A 123 16.42 -1.06 -5.86
CA GLY A 123 16.36 -2.37 -5.23
C GLY A 123 15.22 -2.50 -4.21
N ALA A 124 14.26 -1.57 -4.20
CA ALA A 124 13.28 -1.44 -3.12
C ALA A 124 12.11 -2.42 -3.22
N GLY A 125 11.99 -3.20 -4.30
CA GLY A 125 10.89 -4.13 -4.48
C GLY A 125 11.07 -5.44 -3.71
N ASP A 126 9.96 -6.01 -3.24
CA ASP A 126 9.94 -7.31 -2.61
C ASP A 126 8.70 -8.13 -2.99
N MET A 127 8.72 -9.42 -2.67
CA MET A 127 7.60 -10.32 -2.92
C MET A 127 6.56 -10.21 -1.80
N SER A 128 5.31 -10.03 -2.19
CA SER A 128 4.15 -10.01 -1.30
C SER A 128 3.01 -10.84 -1.89
N HIS A 129 1.93 -11.01 -1.14
CA HIS A 129 0.78 -11.80 -1.53
C HIS A 129 -0.39 -10.93 -1.98
N TYR A 130 -1.10 -11.34 -3.04
CA TYR A 130 -2.37 -10.74 -3.43
C TYR A 130 -3.44 -11.01 -2.35
N ARG A 131 -3.77 -12.28 -2.12
CA ARG A 131 -4.54 -12.78 -0.97
C ARG A 131 -3.58 -12.92 0.20
N PRO A 132 -3.75 -12.13 1.27
CA PRO A 132 -2.70 -11.98 2.25
C PRO A 132 -2.62 -13.21 3.16
N VAL A 133 -1.41 -13.62 3.53
CA VAL A 133 -1.18 -14.67 4.54
C VAL A 133 -1.49 -14.19 5.96
N GLN A 134 -1.79 -12.91 6.13
CA GLN A 134 -2.31 -12.30 7.35
C GLN A 134 -3.44 -11.35 7.01
N LEU A 135 -4.60 -11.54 7.64
CA LEU A 135 -5.77 -10.75 7.30
C LEU A 135 -5.90 -9.57 8.26
N LEU A 136 -5.91 -8.36 7.70
CA LEU A 136 -6.32 -7.15 8.41
C LEU A 136 -7.73 -6.83 7.96
N GLU A 137 -8.73 -7.17 8.79
CA GLU A 137 -10.11 -6.80 8.48
C GLU A 137 -10.27 -5.28 8.57
N VAL A 138 -11.00 -4.69 7.62
CA VAL A 138 -11.38 -3.27 7.66
C VAL A 138 -12.89 -3.26 7.70
N ASP A 139 -13.45 -3.20 8.90
CA ASP A 139 -14.89 -3.22 9.06
C ASP A 139 -15.51 -1.93 8.50
N LYS A 140 -16.50 -2.05 7.62
CA LYS A 140 -17.14 -0.90 6.95
C LYS A 140 -18.34 -0.35 7.71
N ASP A 141 -18.93 -1.11 8.63
CA ASP A 141 -20.25 -0.76 9.15
C ASP A 141 -20.38 -0.54 10.67
N ASN A 142 -19.33 -0.75 11.48
CA ASN A 142 -19.48 -0.56 12.94
C ASN A 142 -18.41 0.27 13.66
N GLY A 143 -17.38 0.77 12.99
CA GLY A 143 -16.28 1.44 13.69
C GLY A 143 -15.63 0.57 14.79
N LEU A 144 -15.89 -0.75 14.76
CA LEU A 144 -15.28 -1.74 15.63
C LEU A 144 -14.18 -2.44 14.83
N ASN A 145 -12.97 -2.28 15.34
CA ASN A 145 -11.85 -3.20 15.34
C ASN A 145 -11.54 -3.93 14.04
N THR A 146 -10.44 -3.50 13.41
CA THR A 146 -9.63 -4.40 12.60
C THR A 146 -9.19 -5.58 13.47
N THR A 147 -9.87 -6.73 13.40
CA THR A 147 -9.42 -7.94 14.08
C THR A 147 -8.37 -8.61 13.21
N ASP A 148 -7.19 -8.82 13.79
CA ASP A 148 -6.10 -9.51 13.13
C ASP A 148 -6.32 -11.01 13.29
N GLN A 149 -7.07 -11.60 12.36
CA GLN A 149 -7.33 -13.03 12.39
C GLN A 149 -6.23 -13.79 11.66
N CYS A 150 -6.04 -15.05 12.08
CA CYS A 150 -5.27 -16.00 11.27
C CYS A 150 -5.89 -16.02 9.87
N SER A 151 -5.09 -15.70 8.84
CA SER A 151 -5.64 -15.60 7.49
C SER A 151 -6.17 -16.95 7.03
N PRO A 152 -7.38 -17.02 6.45
CA PRO A 152 -7.86 -18.25 5.85
C PRO A 152 -7.04 -18.60 4.58
N TYR A 153 -6.32 -17.64 3.99
CA TYR A 153 -5.56 -17.83 2.74
C TYR A 153 -4.16 -18.44 2.95
N PHE A 154 -3.85 -19.01 4.12
CA PHE A 154 -2.52 -19.56 4.44
C PHE A 154 -2.04 -20.60 3.43
N ALA A 155 -2.95 -21.39 2.85
CA ALA A 155 -2.60 -22.42 1.86
C ALA A 155 -2.01 -21.82 0.57
N LEU A 156 -2.32 -20.55 0.28
CA LEU A 156 -1.86 -19.80 -0.89
C LEU A 156 -0.52 -19.09 -0.66
N ALA A 157 0.14 -19.31 0.48
CA ALA A 157 1.39 -18.63 0.83
C ALA A 157 2.54 -18.88 -0.16
N TYR A 158 2.56 -20.05 -0.79
CA TYR A 158 3.61 -20.46 -1.72
C TYR A 158 3.11 -20.60 -3.17
N GLU A 159 1.84 -20.29 -3.42
CA GLU A 159 1.26 -20.31 -4.76
C GLU A 159 1.75 -19.10 -5.56
N GLN A 160 2.47 -19.35 -6.65
CA GLN A 160 3.10 -18.28 -7.44
C GLN A 160 2.08 -17.29 -8.02
N GLU A 161 0.86 -17.73 -8.35
CA GLU A 161 -0.24 -16.87 -8.82
C GLU A 161 -0.74 -15.90 -7.73
N ASN A 162 -0.48 -16.21 -6.47
CA ASN A 162 -0.78 -15.35 -5.35
C ASN A 162 0.38 -14.38 -5.02
N LEU A 163 1.54 -14.48 -5.68
CA LEU A 163 2.71 -13.62 -5.42
C LEU A 163 2.77 -12.41 -6.34
N LEU A 164 3.21 -11.28 -5.80
CA LEU A 164 3.33 -9.99 -6.50
C LEU A 164 4.65 -9.32 -6.12
N PHE A 165 5.32 -8.70 -7.10
CA PHE A 165 6.50 -7.86 -6.84
C PHE A 165 6.06 -6.40 -6.63
N ILE A 166 6.16 -5.92 -5.39
CA ILE A 166 5.59 -4.63 -4.99
C ILE A 166 6.54 -3.80 -4.15
N CYS A 167 6.26 -2.50 -4.04
CA CYS A 167 7.05 -1.58 -3.24
C CYS A 167 6.63 -1.60 -1.77
N PRO A 168 7.51 -1.21 -0.82
CA PRO A 168 7.23 -1.26 0.62
C PRO A 168 6.09 -0.35 1.04
N GLU A 169 5.89 0.77 0.33
CA GLU A 169 4.76 1.67 0.56
C GLU A 169 3.42 0.97 0.23
N CYS A 170 3.33 0.29 -0.92
CA CYS A 170 2.14 -0.45 -1.29
C CYS A 170 1.92 -1.67 -0.40
N ASP A 171 3.00 -2.37 -0.03
CA ASP A 171 2.94 -3.55 0.83
C ASP A 171 2.67 -3.18 2.28
N ALA A 172 3.65 -2.64 3.01
CA ALA A 172 3.58 -2.53 4.46
C ALA A 172 2.61 -1.45 4.97
N LYS A 173 2.43 -0.34 4.25
CA LYS A 173 1.65 0.81 4.73
C LYS A 173 0.22 0.83 4.22
N HIS A 174 0.01 0.48 2.96
CA HIS A 174 -1.30 0.61 2.32
C HIS A 174 -2.08 -0.69 2.28
N LYS A 175 -1.68 -1.64 1.41
CA LYS A 175 -2.35 -2.92 1.28
C LYS A 175 -2.25 -3.69 2.59
N ALA A 176 -1.03 -3.89 3.06
CA ALA A 176 -0.72 -4.69 4.21
C ALA A 176 -1.45 -6.04 4.14
N GLY A 177 -2.28 -6.36 5.14
CA GLY A 177 -3.18 -7.51 5.13
C GLY A 177 -4.62 -7.18 4.73
N LYS A 178 -4.91 -5.97 4.25
CA LYS A 178 -6.26 -5.56 3.84
C LYS A 178 -6.62 -6.28 2.55
N PHE A 179 -7.71 -7.05 2.62
CA PHE A 179 -8.26 -7.75 1.48
C PHE A 179 -9.79 -7.63 1.49
N PRO A 180 -10.32 -6.50 1.01
CA PRO A 180 -11.76 -6.23 1.07
C PRO A 180 -12.51 -7.23 0.20
N VAL A 181 -13.53 -7.87 0.78
CA VAL A 181 -14.42 -8.83 0.11
C VAL A 181 -15.85 -8.34 0.27
N LYS A 182 -16.67 -8.55 -0.76
CA LYS A 182 -18.10 -8.33 -0.70
C LYS A 182 -18.83 -9.65 -0.45
N GLY A 183 -19.72 -9.66 0.54
CA GLY A 183 -20.47 -10.86 0.90
C GLY A 183 -19.62 -11.88 1.64
N PRO A 184 -19.90 -13.19 1.49
CA PRO A 184 -19.19 -14.23 2.24
C PRO A 184 -17.73 -14.34 1.80
N ARG A 185 -16.85 -14.61 2.77
CA ARG A 185 -15.41 -14.81 2.58
C ARG A 185 -15.09 -16.30 2.55
N PHE A 186 -14.02 -16.69 1.86
CA PHE A 186 -13.39 -17.98 2.08
C PHE A 186 -13.02 -18.19 3.56
N PRO A 187 -13.28 -19.35 4.18
CA PRO A 187 -13.76 -20.60 3.58
C PRO A 187 -15.28 -20.82 3.60
N SER A 188 -16.09 -19.80 3.95
CA SER A 188 -17.56 -19.92 3.92
C SER A 188 -18.12 -20.11 2.49
N VAL A 189 -17.34 -19.72 1.48
CA VAL A 189 -17.54 -19.98 0.06
C VAL A 189 -16.22 -20.39 -0.57
N ASP A 190 -16.28 -20.96 -1.78
CA ASP A 190 -15.08 -21.28 -2.55
C ASP A 190 -14.34 -20.00 -3.00
N LEU A 191 -13.03 -20.11 -3.24
CA LEU A 191 -12.19 -18.97 -3.64
C LEU A 191 -12.67 -18.26 -4.91
N GLU A 192 -13.29 -19.00 -5.83
CA GLU A 192 -13.84 -18.49 -7.09
C GLU A 192 -15.18 -17.76 -6.91
N GLU A 193 -15.91 -18.07 -5.83
CA GLU A 193 -17.20 -17.46 -5.51
C GLU A 193 -17.03 -16.19 -4.65
N GLU A 194 -15.87 -16.05 -3.99
CA GLU A 194 -15.54 -14.91 -3.16
C GLU A 194 -15.39 -13.62 -4.00
N GLN A 195 -16.19 -12.59 -3.68
CA GLN A 195 -16.17 -11.34 -4.42
C GLN A 195 -15.08 -10.40 -3.90
N ALA A 196 -13.82 -10.67 -4.29
CA ALA A 196 -12.69 -9.81 -3.97
C ALA A 196 -12.83 -8.41 -4.58
N MET A 197 -12.78 -7.38 -3.74
CA MET A 197 -12.90 -5.98 -4.16
C MET A 197 -11.57 -5.38 -4.63
N LEU A 198 -10.45 -5.98 -4.23
CA LEU A 198 -9.12 -5.63 -4.73
C LEU A 198 -8.92 -6.22 -6.12
N ILE A 199 -8.47 -5.42 -7.09
CA ILE A 199 -8.25 -5.91 -8.46
C ILE A 199 -6.98 -6.75 -8.54
N ASN A 200 -7.08 -7.95 -9.12
CA ASN A 200 -5.94 -8.81 -9.40
C ASN A 200 -5.36 -8.51 -10.79
N PRO A 201 -4.10 -8.01 -10.90
CA PRO A 201 -3.51 -7.66 -12.19
C PRO A 201 -3.21 -8.85 -13.11
N TYR A 202 -3.27 -10.10 -12.62
CA TYR A 202 -3.07 -11.30 -13.45
C TYR A 202 -4.33 -11.80 -14.16
N HIS A 203 -5.47 -11.72 -13.49
CA HIS A 203 -6.72 -12.33 -13.97
C HIS A 203 -7.71 -11.29 -14.50
N GLU A 204 -7.46 -10.01 -14.21
CA GLU A 204 -8.37 -8.92 -14.56
C GLU A 204 -7.65 -7.87 -15.38
N GLN A 205 -8.42 -7.03 -16.06
CA GLN A 205 -7.89 -5.85 -16.73
C GLN A 205 -7.98 -4.66 -15.77
N PRO A 206 -6.93 -4.22 -15.06
CA PRO A 206 -7.13 -3.19 -14.03
C PRO A 206 -7.55 -1.84 -14.60
N ARG A 207 -7.19 -1.62 -15.87
CA ARG A 207 -7.67 -0.52 -16.69
C ARG A 207 -9.21 -0.48 -16.80
N ASP A 208 -9.91 -1.57 -16.55
CA ASP A 208 -11.38 -1.59 -16.55
C ASP A 208 -12.02 -0.96 -15.31
N TYR A 209 -11.23 -0.68 -14.28
CA TYR A 209 -11.69 -0.21 -12.99
C TYR A 209 -10.94 1.05 -12.53
N ILE A 210 -9.67 1.21 -12.93
CA ILE A 210 -8.83 2.33 -12.51
C ILE A 210 -8.22 3.00 -13.74
N ARG A 211 -8.37 4.31 -13.80
CA ARG A 211 -7.75 5.21 -14.79
C ARG A 211 -7.06 6.36 -14.07
N PHE A 212 -6.28 7.14 -14.80
CA PHE A 212 -5.61 8.29 -14.23
C PHE A 212 -5.96 9.57 -14.97
N ASN A 213 -6.13 10.66 -14.21
CA ASN A 213 -6.39 11.96 -14.76
C ASN A 213 -5.06 12.62 -15.18
N PRO A 214 -4.87 12.93 -16.48
CA PRO A 214 -3.61 13.48 -16.97
C PRO A 214 -3.33 14.91 -16.52
N LEU A 215 -4.33 15.61 -15.95
CA LEU A 215 -4.17 16.99 -15.47
C LEU A 215 -3.59 17.07 -14.06
N ASN A 216 -3.82 16.07 -13.21
CA ASN A 216 -3.42 16.10 -11.80
C ASN A 216 -2.72 14.81 -11.32
N GLY A 217 -2.61 13.77 -12.15
CA GLY A 217 -1.96 12.50 -11.81
C GLY A 217 -2.75 11.61 -10.85
N HIS A 218 -3.96 12.00 -10.45
CA HIS A 218 -4.80 11.20 -9.56
C HIS A 218 -5.38 9.99 -10.28
N ALA A 219 -5.43 8.86 -9.57
CA ALA A 219 -6.23 7.71 -9.93
C ALA A 219 -7.71 8.02 -9.67
N PHE A 220 -8.59 7.53 -10.54
CA PHE A 220 -10.04 7.59 -10.34
C PHE A 220 -10.69 6.25 -10.69
N ALA A 221 -11.82 5.97 -10.04
CA ALA A 221 -12.60 4.76 -10.19
C ALA A 221 -13.36 4.77 -11.53
N PHE A 222 -12.73 4.23 -12.58
CA PHE A 222 -13.28 4.25 -13.93
C PHE A 222 -14.57 3.46 -14.07
N ASP A 223 -14.70 2.33 -13.35
CA ASP A 223 -15.95 1.55 -13.28
C ASP A 223 -17.11 2.40 -12.72
N LYS A 224 -16.86 3.19 -11.67
CA LYS A 224 -17.84 4.12 -11.08
C LYS A 224 -18.22 5.24 -12.04
N VAL A 225 -17.24 5.81 -12.73
CA VAL A 225 -17.46 6.84 -13.75
C VAL A 225 -18.25 6.29 -14.94
N CYS A 226 -17.96 5.05 -15.37
CA CYS A 226 -18.74 4.38 -16.41
C CYS A 226 -20.19 4.17 -15.97
N ALA A 227 -20.43 3.73 -14.73
CA ALA A 227 -21.79 3.58 -14.20
C ALA A 227 -22.57 4.91 -14.21
N PHE A 228 -21.90 6.03 -13.88
CA PHE A 228 -22.50 7.36 -13.96
C PHE A 228 -22.89 7.72 -15.40
N TYR A 229 -21.96 7.63 -16.36
CA TYR A 229 -22.24 7.99 -17.75
C TYR A 229 -23.20 7.03 -18.45
N GLN A 230 -23.21 5.76 -18.06
CA GLN A 230 -24.22 4.80 -18.51
C GLN A 230 -25.62 5.22 -18.02
N ALA A 231 -25.75 5.67 -16.77
CA ALA A 231 -27.03 6.12 -16.21
C ALA A 231 -27.48 7.48 -16.79
N ALA A 232 -26.54 8.43 -16.93
CA ALA A 232 -26.85 9.80 -17.34
C ALA A 232 -26.99 9.96 -18.86
N GLN A 233 -26.23 9.20 -19.64
CA GLN A 233 -26.05 9.41 -21.09
C GLN A 233 -26.08 8.11 -21.92
N GLN A 234 -26.29 6.95 -21.29
CA GLN A 234 -26.28 5.63 -21.94
C GLN A 234 -24.98 5.29 -22.68
N LEU A 235 -23.87 5.90 -22.29
CA LEU A 235 -22.57 5.65 -22.91
C LEU A 235 -22.00 4.31 -22.43
N ASN A 236 -21.48 3.53 -23.37
CA ASN A 236 -20.70 2.35 -23.08
C ASN A 236 -19.28 2.71 -22.61
N LYS A 237 -18.53 1.72 -22.12
CA LYS A 237 -17.21 1.92 -21.54
C LYS A 237 -16.18 2.55 -22.48
N GLU A 238 -16.20 2.18 -23.76
CA GLU A 238 -15.27 2.71 -24.77
C GLU A 238 -15.62 4.17 -25.10
N GLU A 239 -16.91 4.48 -25.21
CA GLU A 239 -17.40 5.85 -25.38
C GLU A 239 -17.01 6.75 -24.21
N VAL A 240 -17.14 6.24 -22.97
CA VAL A 240 -16.68 6.95 -21.78
C VAL A 240 -15.17 7.17 -21.82
N ALA A 241 -14.36 6.16 -22.13
CA ALA A 241 -12.90 6.34 -22.26
C ALA A 241 -12.55 7.44 -23.27
N ASN A 242 -13.18 7.42 -24.45
CA ASN A 242 -12.98 8.42 -25.49
C ASN A 242 -13.42 9.84 -25.05
N LEU A 243 -14.56 9.96 -24.37
CA LEU A 243 -15.03 11.22 -23.78
C LEU A 243 -14.00 11.79 -22.81
N LEU A 244 -13.52 10.96 -21.87
CA LEU A 244 -12.57 11.42 -20.85
C LEU A 244 -11.21 11.79 -21.44
N TRP A 245 -10.75 11.12 -22.50
CA TRP A 245 -9.53 11.51 -23.19
C TRP A 245 -9.67 12.86 -23.90
N GLN A 246 -10.81 13.10 -24.57
CA GLN A 246 -11.09 14.37 -25.25
C GLN A 246 -11.33 15.52 -24.28
N GLN A 247 -11.99 15.24 -23.15
CA GLN A 247 -12.41 16.22 -22.15
C GLN A 247 -12.09 15.72 -20.74
N PRO A 248 -10.85 15.85 -20.24
CA PRO A 248 -10.50 15.43 -18.89
C PRO A 248 -11.30 16.11 -17.77
N THR A 249 -11.92 17.26 -18.05
CA THR A 249 -12.85 17.95 -17.15
C THR A 249 -14.19 17.21 -17.00
N ALA A 250 -14.47 16.21 -17.82
CA ALA A 250 -15.61 15.31 -17.68
C ALA A 250 -15.37 14.22 -16.60
N ILE A 251 -14.15 14.08 -16.08
CA ILE A 251 -13.86 13.15 -14.98
C ILE A 251 -14.47 13.74 -13.69
N PRO A 252 -15.42 13.07 -13.03
CA PRO A 252 -16.06 13.61 -11.82
C PRO A 252 -15.14 13.67 -10.60
N SER A 253 -15.46 14.57 -9.68
CA SER A 253 -14.81 14.76 -8.37
C SER A 253 -13.29 14.94 -8.45
N GLN A 254 -12.82 15.63 -9.49
CA GLN A 254 -11.41 15.95 -9.69
C GLN A 254 -11.11 17.37 -9.23
N ARG A 255 -10.01 17.52 -8.49
CA ARG A 255 -9.55 18.81 -7.96
C ARG A 255 -8.07 19.01 -8.19
N THR A 256 -7.63 20.27 -8.14
CA THR A 256 -6.22 20.65 -8.08
C THR A 256 -5.66 20.43 -6.68
N VAL A 257 -4.34 20.60 -6.52
CA VAL A 257 -3.67 20.58 -5.21
C VAL A 257 -4.21 21.68 -4.29
N ASP A 258 -4.60 22.83 -4.84
CA ASP A 258 -5.21 23.95 -4.10
C ASP A 258 -6.75 23.81 -3.93
N ASP A 259 -7.28 22.59 -4.02
CA ASP A 259 -8.70 22.24 -3.86
C ASP A 259 -9.67 22.89 -4.88
N ARG A 260 -9.16 23.44 -5.99
CA ARG A 260 -10.01 23.99 -7.05
C ARG A 260 -10.61 22.88 -7.89
N LEU A 261 -11.90 22.99 -8.21
CA LEU A 261 -12.58 22.00 -9.04
C LEU A 261 -12.00 21.98 -10.47
N LEU A 262 -11.52 20.82 -10.90
CA LEU A 262 -11.11 20.54 -12.28
C LEU A 262 -12.27 19.99 -13.11
N THR A 263 -13.16 19.25 -12.46
CA THR A 263 -14.39 18.76 -13.08
C THR A 263 -15.25 19.94 -13.55
N ASN A 264 -15.90 19.80 -14.70
CA ASN A 264 -16.91 20.75 -15.13
C ASN A 264 -18.04 20.82 -14.08
N GLN A 265 -18.47 22.04 -13.73
CA GLN A 265 -19.43 22.26 -12.64
C GLN A 265 -20.78 21.53 -12.83
N ASP A 266 -21.26 21.42 -14.07
CA ASP A 266 -22.53 20.75 -14.38
C ASP A 266 -22.40 19.23 -14.24
N ILE A 267 -21.24 18.70 -14.66
CA ILE A 267 -20.89 17.28 -14.47
C ILE A 267 -20.78 16.96 -12.98
N GLU A 268 -20.08 17.79 -12.21
CA GLU A 268 -19.93 17.57 -10.77
C GLU A 268 -21.29 17.59 -10.07
N THR A 269 -22.14 18.57 -10.38
CA THR A 269 -23.49 18.68 -9.79
C THR A 269 -24.33 17.44 -10.13
N SER A 270 -24.30 17.00 -11.39
CA SER A 270 -25.04 15.81 -11.85
C SER A 270 -24.51 14.52 -11.19
N TYR A 271 -23.20 14.40 -11.06
CA TYR A 271 -22.55 13.25 -10.45
C TYR A 271 -22.89 13.14 -8.96
N GLN A 272 -22.82 14.25 -8.21
CA GLN A 272 -23.20 14.25 -6.79
C GLN A 272 -24.67 13.90 -6.58
N ALA A 273 -25.57 14.41 -7.44
CA ALA A 273 -26.99 14.05 -7.40
C ALA A 273 -27.21 12.54 -7.66
N TRP A 274 -26.47 11.96 -8.60
CA TRP A 274 -26.53 10.53 -8.90
C TRP A 274 -25.98 9.67 -7.75
N LEU A 275 -24.86 10.06 -7.14
CA LEU A 275 -24.28 9.36 -6.00
C LEU A 275 -25.24 9.31 -4.81
N ALA A 276 -25.95 10.41 -4.54
CA ALA A 276 -26.94 10.48 -3.47
C ALA A 276 -28.11 9.49 -3.66
N GLN A 277 -28.36 9.04 -4.89
CA GLN A 277 -29.48 8.13 -5.22
C GLN A 277 -29.06 6.66 -5.31
N MET A 278 -27.91 6.38 -5.94
CA MET A 278 -27.55 5.01 -6.36
C MET A 278 -26.45 4.35 -5.50
N GLN A 279 -25.64 5.14 -4.77
CA GLN A 279 -24.45 4.69 -4.02
C GLN A 279 -23.75 3.45 -4.64
N PRO A 280 -23.25 3.57 -5.88
CA PRO A 280 -22.75 2.43 -6.62
C PRO A 280 -21.44 1.96 -6.02
N GLU A 281 -21.38 0.66 -5.76
CA GLU A 281 -20.15 0.00 -5.37
C GLU A 281 -19.15 0.03 -6.53
N SER A 282 -17.88 0.21 -6.18
CA SER A 282 -16.78 0.27 -7.14
C SER A 282 -15.57 -0.48 -6.60
N ARG A 283 -15.08 -1.43 -7.42
CA ARG A 283 -13.83 -2.14 -7.16
C ARG A 283 -12.64 -1.24 -7.45
N GLY A 284 -12.78 -0.32 -8.40
CA GLY A 284 -11.81 0.75 -8.66
C GLY A 284 -11.57 1.62 -7.42
N GLU A 285 -12.65 2.11 -6.79
CA GLU A 285 -12.60 2.93 -5.58
C GLU A 285 -12.05 2.17 -4.38
N ALA A 286 -12.49 0.93 -4.17
CA ALA A 286 -11.97 0.06 -3.12
C ALA A 286 -10.46 -0.18 -3.29
N THR A 287 -10.00 -0.44 -4.52
CA THR A 287 -8.58 -0.65 -4.81
C THR A 287 -7.75 0.61 -4.66
N ILE A 288 -8.22 1.77 -5.17
CA ILE A 288 -7.55 3.07 -5.01
C ILE A 288 -7.34 3.39 -3.53
N THR A 289 -8.36 3.16 -2.71
CA THR A 289 -8.34 3.41 -1.27
C THR A 289 -7.41 2.44 -0.55
N THR A 290 -7.56 1.14 -0.80
CA THR A 290 -6.77 0.08 -0.15
C THR A 290 -5.27 0.21 -0.44
N LEU A 291 -4.91 0.52 -1.68
CA LEU A 291 -3.50 0.64 -2.11
C LEU A 291 -2.92 2.05 -1.94
N GLY A 292 -3.72 3.00 -1.45
CA GLY A 292 -3.29 4.40 -1.31
C GLY A 292 -2.80 5.01 -2.62
N LEU A 293 -3.51 4.75 -3.73
CA LEU A 293 -3.04 5.17 -5.07
C LEU A 293 -3.05 6.70 -5.26
N ASN A 294 -3.70 7.45 -4.38
CA ASN A 294 -3.75 8.91 -4.39
C ASN A 294 -2.97 9.56 -3.23
N ARG A 295 -2.05 8.83 -2.58
CA ARG A 295 -1.13 9.43 -1.60
C ARG A 295 -0.27 10.53 -2.24
N THR A 296 -0.02 11.61 -1.52
CA THR A 296 0.65 12.82 -2.01
C THR A 296 1.96 12.52 -2.75
N ALA A 297 2.85 11.73 -2.14
CA ALA A 297 4.14 11.40 -2.73
C ALA A 297 4.01 10.68 -4.09
N LEU A 298 3.04 9.78 -4.24
CA LEU A 298 2.82 9.04 -5.48
C LEU A 298 2.21 9.94 -6.57
N VAL A 299 1.29 10.82 -6.22
CA VAL A 299 0.70 11.79 -7.15
C VAL A 299 1.76 12.77 -7.66
N LEU A 300 2.63 13.26 -6.78
CA LEU A 300 3.75 14.13 -7.17
C LEU A 300 4.73 13.42 -8.12
N ALA A 301 5.07 12.15 -7.85
CA ALA A 301 5.91 11.35 -8.74
C ALA A 301 5.27 11.22 -10.13
N ARG A 302 3.99 10.84 -10.19
CA ARG A 302 3.23 10.76 -11.45
C ARG A 302 3.20 12.08 -12.21
N MET A 303 3.04 13.20 -11.50
CA MET A 303 3.05 14.53 -12.12
C MET A 303 4.42 14.87 -12.71
N ALA A 304 5.51 14.45 -12.08
CA ALA A 304 6.86 14.60 -12.64
C ALA A 304 7.02 13.78 -13.92
N THR A 305 6.58 12.51 -13.92
CA THR A 305 6.62 11.64 -15.10
C THR A 305 5.77 12.21 -16.24
N LEU A 306 4.59 12.75 -15.96
CA LEU A 306 3.75 13.40 -16.98
C LEU A 306 4.44 14.59 -17.64
N LYS A 307 5.21 15.40 -16.90
CA LYS A 307 5.98 16.50 -17.48
C LYS A 307 7.03 15.97 -18.46
N GLN A 308 7.72 14.89 -18.11
CA GLN A 308 8.70 14.24 -18.98
C GLN A 308 8.04 13.66 -20.24
N CYS A 309 6.97 12.86 -20.08
CA CYS A 309 6.22 12.30 -21.20
C CYS A 309 5.69 13.39 -22.15
N ARG A 310 5.24 14.53 -21.60
CA ARG A 310 4.76 15.66 -22.40
C ARG A 310 5.86 16.31 -23.23
N ALA A 311 7.06 16.46 -22.68
CA ALA A 311 8.21 16.98 -23.41
C ALA A 311 8.54 16.07 -24.60
N THR A 312 8.64 14.75 -24.36
CA THR A 312 8.91 13.76 -25.41
C THR A 312 7.81 13.74 -26.49
N PHE A 313 6.53 13.83 -26.10
CA PHE A 313 5.41 13.89 -27.05
C PHE A 313 5.49 15.10 -27.98
N LEU A 314 5.94 16.26 -27.49
CA LEU A 314 6.09 17.47 -28.29
C LEU A 314 7.28 17.39 -29.27
N GLU A 315 8.32 16.63 -28.93
CA GLU A 315 9.54 16.45 -29.73
C GLU A 315 9.39 15.38 -30.83
N GLN A 316 8.77 14.23 -30.54
CA GLN A 316 8.84 13.03 -31.38
C GLN A 316 7.73 12.88 -32.43
N GLY A 317 6.79 13.82 -32.51
CA GLY A 317 5.85 13.90 -33.63
C GLY A 317 4.39 13.78 -33.20
N LYS A 318 3.67 14.88 -33.42
CA LYS A 318 2.24 15.08 -33.16
C LYS A 318 1.31 14.30 -34.12
N ASP A 319 1.90 13.62 -35.10
CA ASP A 319 1.22 12.92 -36.21
C ASP A 319 1.15 11.39 -36.01
N ALA A 320 1.59 10.87 -34.86
CA ALA A 320 1.44 9.47 -34.52
C ALA A 320 -0.05 9.12 -34.24
N VAL A 321 -0.61 8.22 -35.04
CA VAL A 321 -1.96 7.66 -34.86
C VAL A 321 -1.98 6.80 -33.58
N PRO A 322 -2.91 6.99 -32.61
CA PRO A 322 -3.13 6.03 -31.54
C PRO A 322 -3.65 4.73 -32.17
N PRO A 323 -3.14 3.53 -31.80
CA PRO A 323 -2.41 3.22 -30.57
C PRO A 323 -1.06 2.55 -30.88
N LEU A 324 0.02 3.32 -31.05
CA LEU A 324 1.35 2.76 -31.39
C LEU A 324 2.48 3.28 -30.49
N PHE A 325 2.25 3.29 -29.17
CA PHE A 325 3.32 3.49 -28.19
C PHE A 325 3.57 2.26 -27.30
N SER A 326 3.00 1.10 -27.63
CA SER A 326 3.07 -0.12 -26.82
C SER A 326 4.49 -0.48 -26.38
N GLU A 327 5.45 -0.49 -27.31
CA GLU A 327 6.85 -0.87 -27.00
C GLU A 327 7.58 0.18 -26.16
N GLN A 328 7.20 1.47 -26.26
CA GLN A 328 7.79 2.53 -25.43
C GLN A 328 7.20 2.52 -24.02
N VAL A 329 5.89 2.31 -23.89
CA VAL A 329 5.17 2.31 -22.60
C VAL A 329 5.70 1.21 -21.68
N ASP A 330 6.14 0.07 -22.21
CA ASP A 330 6.69 -1.03 -21.42
C ASP A 330 7.96 -0.65 -20.64
N THR A 331 8.62 0.45 -21.00
CA THR A 331 9.84 0.93 -20.31
C THR A 331 9.60 2.13 -19.38
N ILE A 332 8.38 2.68 -19.35
CA ILE A 332 8.07 3.88 -18.56
C ILE A 332 7.43 3.44 -17.24
N GLU A 333 7.74 4.14 -16.14
CA GLU A 333 6.95 4.03 -14.92
C GLU A 333 5.55 4.63 -15.09
N PHE A 334 4.57 4.19 -14.29
CA PHE A 334 3.19 4.67 -14.41
C PHE A 334 2.59 4.47 -15.82
N ARG A 335 2.83 3.31 -16.43
CA ARG A 335 2.37 2.94 -17.78
C ARG A 335 0.91 3.27 -18.05
N SER A 336 0.04 2.94 -17.11
CA SER A 336 -1.39 3.20 -17.27
C SER A 336 -1.71 4.70 -17.31
N LEU A 337 -0.98 5.51 -16.55
CA LEU A 337 -1.08 6.97 -16.59
C LEU A 337 -0.55 7.51 -17.92
N ALA A 338 0.58 7.00 -18.41
CA ALA A 338 1.16 7.39 -19.69
C ALA A 338 0.18 7.15 -20.85
N ILE A 339 -0.52 6.01 -20.87
CA ILE A 339 -1.56 5.71 -21.87
C ILE A 339 -2.68 6.77 -21.83
N ASP A 340 -3.18 7.11 -20.64
CA ASP A 340 -4.28 8.09 -20.50
C ASP A 340 -3.83 9.49 -20.96
N ALA A 341 -2.60 9.87 -20.62
CA ALA A 341 -2.04 11.17 -21.00
C ALA A 341 -1.75 11.31 -22.49
N LEU A 342 -1.09 10.32 -23.09
CA LEU A 342 -0.78 10.32 -24.53
C LEU A 342 -2.05 10.36 -25.37
N SER A 343 -3.08 9.57 -25.01
CA SER A 343 -4.38 9.60 -25.66
C SER A 343 -5.04 10.97 -25.56
N THR A 344 -5.01 11.60 -24.37
CA THR A 344 -5.55 12.96 -24.19
C THR A 344 -4.82 14.00 -25.03
N TRP A 345 -3.48 14.01 -25.02
CA TRP A 345 -2.71 15.01 -25.78
C TRP A 345 -2.87 14.84 -27.28
N TYR A 346 -3.00 13.60 -27.77
CA TYR A 346 -3.31 13.35 -29.17
C TYR A 346 -4.64 13.98 -29.59
N TRP A 347 -5.72 13.78 -28.81
CA TRP A 347 -7.02 14.38 -29.11
C TRP A 347 -7.00 15.91 -29.06
N GLN A 348 -6.32 16.48 -28.07
CA GLN A 348 -6.13 17.94 -27.97
C GLN A 348 -5.38 18.50 -29.19
N HIS A 349 -4.34 17.80 -29.64
CA HIS A 349 -3.60 18.20 -30.84
C HIS A 349 -4.48 18.12 -32.10
N LYS A 350 -5.23 17.03 -32.28
CA LYS A 350 -6.14 16.83 -33.41
C LYS A 350 -7.22 17.92 -33.49
N GLN A 351 -7.77 18.34 -32.35
CA GLN A 351 -8.75 19.43 -32.29
C GLN A 351 -8.11 20.79 -32.65
N ALA A 352 -6.91 21.08 -32.15
CA ALA A 352 -6.17 22.30 -32.47
C ALA A 352 -5.75 22.37 -33.96
N GLY A 353 -5.35 21.24 -34.55
CA GLY A 353 -4.99 21.15 -35.96
C GLY A 353 -6.18 21.27 -36.93
N GLY A 354 -7.41 21.00 -36.46
CA GLY A 354 -8.65 21.16 -37.23
C GLY A 354 -9.28 22.56 -37.18
N GLN A 355 -8.76 23.45 -36.32
CA GLN A 355 -9.29 24.80 -36.10
C GLN A 355 -8.39 25.93 -36.62
N ALA A 356 -7.48 25.64 -37.55
CA ALA A 356 -6.70 26.65 -38.27
C ALA A 356 -7.50 27.31 -39.42
N THR A 357 -8.67 27.87 -39.12
CA THR A 357 -9.29 29.00 -39.84
C THR A 357 -10.40 29.57 -38.97
N LEU A 358 -10.05 30.54 -38.13
CA LEU A 358 -10.86 31.72 -37.80
C LEU A 358 -10.03 32.63 -36.90
N ASP A 359 -9.51 33.68 -37.52
CA ASP A 359 -8.91 34.85 -36.88
C ASP A 359 -9.80 35.39 -35.75
N GLN A 360 -9.20 35.60 -34.58
CA GLN A 360 -9.07 36.91 -33.90
C GLN A 360 -8.68 36.69 -32.44
N GLN A 361 -7.39 36.84 -32.12
CA GLN A 361 -6.97 37.26 -30.78
C GLN A 361 -6.95 38.80 -30.75
N PRO A 362 -7.46 39.45 -29.67
CA PRO A 362 -7.35 40.89 -29.52
C PRO A 362 -5.93 41.26 -29.10
N ARG A 363 -5.30 42.15 -29.88
CA ARG A 363 -4.05 42.82 -29.52
C ARG A 363 -4.34 43.77 -28.35
N LEU A 364 -3.61 43.59 -27.24
CA LEU A 364 -3.45 44.64 -26.23
C LEU A 364 -2.41 45.64 -26.74
N SER A 365 -2.86 46.88 -26.87
CA SER A 365 -2.10 48.08 -27.18
C SER A 365 -1.16 48.45 -26.03
N ASN A 366 0.11 48.70 -26.34
CA ASN A 366 0.98 49.55 -25.53
C ASN A 366 1.36 50.75 -26.39
N ASP A 367 0.79 51.91 -26.06
CA ASP A 367 1.32 53.22 -26.43
C ASP A 367 2.35 53.63 -25.36
N ALA A 368 3.54 54.04 -25.81
CA ALA A 368 4.29 55.19 -25.30
C ALA A 368 5.64 55.29 -26.04
N ASP A 369 5.66 56.15 -27.05
CA ASP A 369 6.59 57.27 -27.24
C ASP A 369 8.10 57.06 -26.92
N ALA A 370 8.92 57.17 -27.97
CA ALA A 370 9.70 58.38 -28.29
C ALA A 370 11.13 58.09 -28.78
N GLU A 371 11.38 58.59 -30.00
CA GLU A 371 12.59 59.27 -30.45
C GLU A 371 13.93 58.50 -30.59
N GLY A 372 14.49 58.61 -31.80
CA GLY A 372 15.88 59.06 -31.91
C GLY A 372 16.86 58.18 -32.68
N SER A 373 16.82 58.30 -34.00
CA SER A 373 18.00 58.61 -34.84
C SER A 373 19.22 57.65 -34.92
N HIS A 374 19.45 57.22 -36.16
CA HIS A 374 20.74 57.17 -36.89
C HIS A 374 21.72 55.98 -36.78
N LYS A 375 21.94 55.42 -37.99
CA LYS A 375 23.20 54.95 -38.63
C LYS A 375 23.82 53.66 -38.07
N ALA A 376 23.81 52.54 -38.81
CA ALA A 376 24.52 52.21 -40.06
C ALA A 376 26.02 51.89 -39.87
N ILE A 377 26.45 50.86 -40.63
CA ILE A 377 27.82 50.37 -40.91
C ILE A 377 28.26 49.26 -39.93
N ASP A 378 28.28 47.98 -40.26
CA ASP A 378 28.87 47.20 -41.37
C ASP A 378 30.31 46.73 -41.08
N GLU A 379 30.58 45.50 -41.55
CA GLU A 379 31.87 44.82 -41.73
C GLU A 379 32.61 44.29 -40.48
N ARG A 380 32.74 42.95 -40.33
CA ARG A 380 33.86 42.09 -40.83
C ARG A 380 35.15 42.35 -40.02
N VAL A 381 36.01 41.41 -39.64
CA VAL A 381 36.38 40.09 -40.17
C VAL A 381 37.42 39.50 -39.19
N ASP A 382 37.46 38.17 -39.12
CA ASP A 382 38.63 37.29 -38.97
C ASP A 382 39.46 37.31 -37.67
N GLU A 383 39.60 36.12 -37.07
CA GLU A 383 40.82 35.28 -37.10
C GLU A 383 41.74 35.68 -35.94
N GLU A 384 42.45 34.81 -35.25
CA GLU A 384 42.76 33.40 -35.37
C GLU A 384 43.51 33.08 -34.06
N THR A 385 43.56 31.80 -33.71
CA THR A 385 44.67 31.17 -32.96
C THR A 385 44.92 31.65 -31.52
N GLY A 386 45.27 30.78 -30.58
CA GLY A 386 45.70 29.40 -30.69
C GLY A 386 46.45 29.06 -29.42
N GLY A 387 46.00 28.00 -28.76
CA GLY A 387 46.78 27.19 -27.82
C GLY A 387 47.24 27.84 -26.52
N VAL A 388 47.75 27.07 -25.57
CA VAL A 388 47.99 25.64 -25.48
C VAL A 388 48.46 25.39 -24.03
N GLN A 389 48.12 24.22 -23.48
CA GLN A 389 48.82 23.51 -22.38
C GLN A 389 48.76 24.10 -20.96
N GLN A 390 48.11 23.38 -20.04
CA GLN A 390 48.59 22.21 -19.28
C GLN A 390 49.39 22.62 -18.04
N THR A 391 48.94 22.06 -16.91
CA THR A 391 49.66 21.34 -15.85
C THR A 391 48.99 21.72 -14.54
N ASP A 392 48.15 20.84 -13.99
CA ASP A 392 48.51 19.66 -13.19
C ASP A 392 48.77 20.01 -11.71
N ASP A 393 48.15 19.14 -10.92
CA ASP A 393 48.60 18.62 -9.64
C ASP A 393 48.19 19.30 -8.31
N GLN A 394 47.40 18.49 -7.60
CA GLN A 394 47.60 18.03 -6.23
C GLN A 394 47.22 18.99 -5.10
N ALA A 395 46.14 18.73 -4.36
CA ALA A 395 45.89 17.64 -3.40
C ALA A 395 46.10 18.11 -1.96
N SER A 396 45.09 17.81 -1.12
CA SER A 396 45.12 17.71 0.35
C SER A 396 45.51 18.97 1.15
N ASN A 397 44.65 19.43 2.05
CA ASN A 397 44.60 18.86 3.40
C ASN A 397 43.50 19.50 4.27
N GLN A 398 43.06 18.72 5.25
CA GLN A 398 42.07 19.04 6.28
C GLN A 398 42.58 20.09 7.28
N GLN A 399 41.66 20.87 7.87
CA GLN A 399 41.36 20.93 9.32
C GLN A 399 40.91 22.33 9.80
N ASN A 400 39.69 22.34 10.34
CA ASN A 400 39.18 23.08 11.51
C ASN A 400 39.88 24.36 11.98
N ARG A 401 39.08 25.43 12.14
CA ARG A 401 38.96 26.17 13.41
C ARG A 401 37.71 27.06 13.45
N HIS A 402 37.00 26.97 14.57
CA HIS A 402 35.97 27.89 15.03
C HIS A 402 36.51 29.32 15.24
N ALA A 403 35.66 30.32 14.97
CA ALA A 403 35.09 31.24 15.96
C ALA A 403 35.00 32.71 15.49
N GLN A 404 33.77 33.24 15.56
CA GLN A 404 33.36 34.60 15.95
C GLN A 404 33.61 35.80 15.02
N GLY A 405 32.51 36.48 14.68
CA GLY A 405 32.39 37.93 14.87
C GLY A 405 32.13 38.79 13.64
N GLU A 406 30.99 39.50 13.68
CA GLU A 406 30.77 40.87 13.18
C GLU A 406 30.28 41.11 11.73
N ASP A 407 28.95 41.24 11.65
CA ASP A 407 28.09 42.27 11.02
C ASP A 407 28.60 43.33 10.00
N LEU A 408 27.78 43.44 8.92
CA LEU A 408 27.48 44.55 7.97
C LEU A 408 28.35 44.73 6.69
N PRO A 409 27.83 45.34 5.59
CA PRO A 409 26.53 45.14 4.91
C PRO A 409 26.64 45.09 3.35
N ASN A 410 25.52 44.68 2.72
CA ASN A 410 25.04 45.05 1.38
C ASN A 410 25.65 44.36 0.12
N VAL A 411 24.80 43.78 -0.73
CA VAL A 411 24.65 44.03 -2.19
C VAL A 411 23.61 43.05 -2.78
N ASP A 412 22.60 43.63 -3.43
CA ASP A 412 21.48 43.01 -4.14
C ASP A 412 21.85 41.90 -5.13
N LYS A 413 21.06 40.82 -5.15
CA LYS A 413 20.78 39.94 -6.31
C LYS A 413 19.55 39.03 -6.05
N PRO A 414 18.89 38.51 -7.10
CA PRO A 414 17.44 38.45 -7.22
C PRO A 414 16.78 37.27 -6.49
N SER A 415 15.52 37.51 -6.15
CA SER A 415 14.56 36.68 -5.42
C SER A 415 14.50 35.22 -5.88
N GLN A 416 14.96 34.33 -5.01
CA GLN A 416 14.53 32.94 -4.94
C GLN A 416 13.34 32.87 -3.98
N GLU A 417 12.13 32.69 -4.49
CA GLU A 417 10.97 32.25 -3.71
C GLU A 417 10.38 31.00 -4.35
N PHE A 418 10.97 29.84 -4.07
CA PHE A 418 10.35 28.53 -4.32
C PHE A 418 10.85 27.49 -3.31
N THR A 419 10.83 27.85 -2.02
CA THR A 419 10.93 26.89 -0.92
C THR A 419 10.20 27.49 0.25
N ASN A 420 8.93 27.09 0.45
CA ASN A 420 8.17 27.06 1.71
C ASN A 420 6.68 27.23 1.43
N LEU A 421 6.06 26.22 0.81
CA LEU A 421 4.63 25.98 0.94
C LEU A 421 4.44 24.46 0.95
N ILE A 422 4.71 23.86 2.12
CA ILE A 422 4.22 22.52 2.45
C ILE A 422 2.74 22.71 2.79
N PRO A 423 1.79 22.14 2.03
CA PRO A 423 0.39 22.24 2.37
C PRO A 423 0.11 21.41 3.62
N LEU A 424 -0.53 22.05 4.61
CA LEU A 424 -1.13 21.39 5.76
C LEU A 424 -2.14 20.35 5.25
N GLU A 425 -1.89 19.10 5.61
CA GLU A 425 -2.75 17.97 5.30
C GLU A 425 -4.20 18.23 5.74
N PRO A 426 -5.22 17.85 4.95
CA PRO A 426 -6.52 17.58 5.54
C PRO A 426 -6.31 16.46 6.57
N LYS A 427 -6.75 16.70 7.82
CA LYS A 427 -6.65 15.76 8.94
C LYS A 427 -7.42 14.46 8.65
N HIS A 428 -6.86 13.59 7.81
CA HIS A 428 -7.07 12.16 7.91
C HIS A 428 -6.04 11.68 8.92
N GLY A 429 -6.51 11.12 10.04
CA GLY A 429 -5.65 10.73 11.15
C GLY A 429 -4.42 9.96 10.66
N ASN A 430 -3.24 10.38 11.12
CA ASN A 430 -2.00 9.64 10.98
C ASN A 430 -2.16 8.26 11.66
N SER A 431 -2.75 7.31 10.94
CA SER A 431 -2.58 5.90 11.24
C SER A 431 -1.20 5.53 10.74
N SER A 432 -0.19 5.84 11.56
CA SER A 432 1.02 5.02 11.57
C SER A 432 0.56 3.62 11.96
N THR A 433 0.15 2.82 10.97
CA THR A 433 -0.39 1.49 11.21
C THR A 433 0.76 0.60 11.66
N TYR A 434 0.64 0.01 12.83
CA TYR A 434 1.60 -0.95 13.37
C TYR A 434 1.90 -2.07 12.35
N PRO A 435 3.16 -2.57 12.30
CA PRO A 435 3.52 -3.64 11.38
C PRO A 435 2.62 -4.87 11.54
N ILE A 436 2.22 -5.47 10.42
CA ILE A 436 1.30 -6.62 10.40
C ILE A 436 1.85 -7.79 11.21
N TRP A 437 3.17 -8.02 11.14
CA TRP A 437 3.81 -9.09 11.89
C TRP A 437 3.56 -8.94 13.41
N LEU A 438 3.65 -7.71 13.94
CA LEU A 438 3.42 -7.40 15.35
C LEU A 438 1.95 -7.64 15.70
N ARG A 439 1.08 -7.06 14.88
CA ARG A 439 -0.37 -7.14 14.97
C ARG A 439 -0.89 -8.57 15.04
N SER A 440 -0.36 -9.44 14.20
CA SER A 440 -0.73 -10.85 14.10
C SER A 440 -0.26 -11.72 15.26
N CYS A 441 0.68 -11.25 16.07
CA CYS A 441 1.30 -12.04 17.11
C CYS A 441 0.88 -11.60 18.52
N LEU A 442 0.14 -10.49 18.67
CA LEU A 442 -0.29 -9.99 19.96
C LEU A 442 -1.79 -10.18 20.16
N ALA A 443 -2.15 -10.67 21.34
CA ALA A 443 -3.54 -10.80 21.76
C ALA A 443 -3.69 -10.50 23.25
N TYR A 444 -4.87 -10.08 23.66
CA TYR A 444 -5.22 -10.07 25.07
C TYR A 444 -5.64 -11.47 25.50
N LEU A 445 -5.18 -11.87 26.68
CA LEU A 445 -5.56 -13.12 27.34
C LEU A 445 -6.34 -12.81 28.61
N VAL A 446 -7.49 -13.45 28.80
CA VAL A 446 -8.21 -13.45 30.07
C VAL A 446 -8.42 -14.89 30.53
N ILE A 447 -7.80 -15.23 31.66
CA ILE A 447 -8.05 -16.52 32.31
C ILE A 447 -9.30 -16.42 33.20
N GLU A 448 -9.91 -17.55 33.51
CA GLU A 448 -11.14 -17.63 34.31
C GLU A 448 -11.08 -16.84 35.63
N SER A 449 -9.94 -16.87 36.33
CA SER A 449 -9.73 -16.12 37.57
C SER A 449 -9.60 -14.60 37.39
N GLU A 450 -9.50 -14.11 36.15
CA GLU A 450 -9.34 -12.69 35.79
C GLU A 450 -10.60 -12.12 35.11
N LEU A 451 -11.72 -12.86 35.03
CA LEU A 451 -12.94 -12.40 34.34
C LEU A 451 -13.53 -11.11 34.95
N GLU A 452 -13.53 -10.99 36.27
CA GLU A 452 -14.04 -9.81 37.00
C GLU A 452 -13.07 -8.63 36.95
N GLN A 453 -11.87 -8.80 36.38
CA GLN A 453 -10.85 -7.77 36.36
C GLN A 453 -11.20 -6.69 35.33
N ALA A 454 -11.35 -5.46 35.83
CA ALA A 454 -11.48 -4.26 35.02
C ALA A 454 -10.14 -3.50 34.93
N ASN A 455 -10.06 -2.57 33.99
CA ASN A 455 -8.98 -1.62 33.76
C ASN A 455 -7.61 -2.21 33.35
N LYS A 456 -7.54 -3.52 33.19
CA LYS A 456 -6.30 -4.23 32.88
C LYS A 456 -6.57 -5.47 32.04
N ARG A 457 -5.70 -5.71 31.07
CA ARG A 457 -5.68 -6.93 30.26
C ARG A 457 -4.27 -7.46 30.13
N ARG A 458 -4.11 -8.77 30.31
CA ARG A 458 -2.84 -9.45 30.06
C ARG A 458 -2.59 -9.47 28.56
N LEU A 459 -1.40 -9.05 28.15
CA LEU A 459 -0.96 -9.09 26.77
C LEU A 459 -0.06 -10.31 26.61
N VAL A 460 -0.27 -11.09 25.55
CA VAL A 460 0.55 -12.25 25.22
C VAL A 460 1.04 -12.18 23.79
N CYS A 461 2.19 -12.79 23.55
CA CYS A 461 2.67 -13.12 22.22
C CYS A 461 2.17 -14.53 21.86
N LEU A 462 1.58 -14.71 20.68
CA LEU A 462 1.10 -15.99 20.16
C LEU A 462 2.27 -16.83 19.63
N SER A 463 3.23 -17.10 20.51
CA SER A 463 4.45 -17.88 20.25
C SER A 463 4.54 -19.05 21.22
N SER A 464 5.10 -20.18 20.79
CA SER A 464 5.37 -21.32 21.68
C SER A 464 6.31 -21.00 22.85
N GLN A 465 7.03 -19.87 22.78
CA GLN A 465 7.96 -19.43 23.83
C GLN A 465 7.33 -18.46 24.84
N ASP A 466 6.14 -17.92 24.59
CA ASP A 466 5.49 -16.98 25.50
C ASP A 466 5.30 -17.61 26.89
N ARG A 467 5.44 -16.80 27.95
CA ARG A 467 5.38 -17.28 29.33
C ARG A 467 4.02 -17.83 29.71
N PHE A 468 2.95 -17.28 29.14
CA PHE A 468 1.58 -17.67 29.44
C PHE A 468 1.00 -18.49 28.31
N TYR A 469 1.08 -18.06 27.06
CA TYR A 469 0.53 -18.79 25.92
C TYR A 469 1.30 -20.10 25.69
N GLY A 470 0.55 -21.22 25.69
CA GLY A 470 1.07 -22.51 25.24
C GLY A 470 2.13 -23.20 26.11
N GLN A 471 2.41 -22.74 27.32
CA GLN A 471 3.39 -23.39 28.21
C GLN A 471 2.83 -24.61 28.92
N LYS A 472 1.66 -24.45 29.57
CA LYS A 472 1.01 -25.48 30.39
C LYS A 472 -0.48 -25.49 30.12
N ALA A 473 -1.13 -26.61 30.41
CA ALA A 473 -2.59 -26.68 30.43
C ALA A 473 -3.11 -25.63 31.42
N LYS A 474 -4.01 -24.78 30.92
CA LYS A 474 -4.70 -23.77 31.72
C LYS A 474 -6.12 -24.22 32.01
N GLY A 475 -6.73 -23.60 33.03
CA GLY A 475 -8.18 -23.56 33.13
C GLY A 475 -8.81 -22.81 31.95
N LYS A 476 -10.11 -22.56 32.01
CA LYS A 476 -10.84 -21.86 30.95
C LYS A 476 -10.18 -20.49 30.69
N CYS A 477 -9.84 -20.19 29.44
CA CYS A 477 -9.29 -18.89 29.06
C CYS A 477 -9.79 -18.45 27.70
N VAL A 478 -9.97 -17.14 27.55
CA VAL A 478 -10.44 -16.50 26.32
C VAL A 478 -9.43 -15.48 25.85
N PHE A 479 -9.39 -15.29 24.54
CA PHE A 479 -8.55 -14.32 23.87
C PHE A 479 -9.42 -13.21 23.31
N LEU A 480 -8.92 -11.98 23.36
CA LEU A 480 -9.56 -10.82 22.75
C LEU A 480 -8.55 -10.19 21.78
N PRO A 481 -9.00 -9.75 20.60
CA PRO A 481 -8.15 -8.98 19.69
C PRO A 481 -7.75 -7.65 20.32
N VAL A 482 -6.57 -7.13 19.95
CA VAL A 482 -6.13 -5.78 20.31
C VAL A 482 -6.88 -4.78 19.45
N ASP A 483 -7.49 -3.75 20.04
CA ASP A 483 -8.08 -2.64 19.29
C ASP A 483 -6.97 -1.65 18.93
N TRP A 484 -6.38 -1.81 17.75
CA TRP A 484 -5.29 -0.96 17.27
C TRP A 484 -5.67 0.51 16.99
N ASN A 485 -6.94 0.88 17.15
CA ASN A 485 -7.37 2.29 17.09
C ASN A 485 -7.52 2.89 18.49
N LYS A 486 -8.00 2.10 19.46
CA LYS A 486 -8.26 2.57 20.84
C LYS A 486 -7.10 2.31 21.79
N ASP A 487 -6.46 1.16 21.70
CA ASP A 487 -5.55 0.65 22.73
C ASP A 487 -4.11 1.14 22.55
N THR A 488 -3.75 1.71 21.41
CA THR A 488 -2.36 2.06 21.07
C THR A 488 -1.77 3.14 21.97
N GLY A 489 -2.62 3.97 22.59
CA GLY A 489 -2.23 4.98 23.57
C GLY A 489 -2.14 4.47 25.00
N ASN A 490 -2.55 3.21 25.25
CA ASN A 490 -2.54 2.63 26.59
C ASN A 490 -1.12 2.24 27.02
N VAL A 491 -0.87 2.28 28.33
CA VAL A 491 0.43 1.96 28.90
C VAL A 491 0.60 0.46 29.00
N ILE A 492 1.69 -0.06 28.44
CA ILE A 492 2.10 -1.45 28.61
C ILE A 492 3.01 -1.53 29.84
N LYS A 493 2.69 -2.41 30.77
CA LYS A 493 3.54 -2.72 31.93
C LYS A 493 4.22 -4.04 31.69
N VAL A 494 5.53 -4.06 31.92
CA VAL A 494 6.35 -5.26 31.84
C VAL A 494 6.97 -5.54 33.19
N ARG A 495 6.69 -6.72 33.74
CA ARG A 495 7.21 -7.17 35.03
C ARG A 495 8.16 -8.35 34.84
N SER A 496 9.42 -8.12 35.19
CA SER A 496 10.40 -9.16 35.41
C SER A 496 10.37 -9.67 36.85
N HIS A 497 11.26 -10.61 37.16
CA HIS A 497 11.48 -11.09 38.52
C HIS A 497 12.01 -10.02 39.50
N ARG A 498 12.62 -8.92 39.01
CA ARG A 498 13.23 -7.86 39.85
C ARG A 498 12.54 -6.51 39.75
N ASN A 499 12.09 -6.15 38.55
CA ASN A 499 11.64 -4.79 38.22
C ASN A 499 10.34 -4.79 37.42
N ILE A 500 9.61 -3.68 37.51
CA ILE A 500 8.49 -3.32 36.63
C ILE A 500 8.88 -2.06 35.88
N TRP A 501 8.64 -2.03 34.57
CA TRP A 501 8.81 -0.83 33.73
C TRP A 501 7.64 -0.67 32.77
N GLU A 502 7.57 0.49 32.14
CA GLU A 502 6.57 0.85 31.14
C GLU A 502 7.13 0.71 29.74
N ALA A 503 6.26 0.34 28.82
CA ALA A 503 6.50 0.31 27.39
C ALA A 503 5.24 0.81 26.65
N SER A 504 5.38 1.01 25.35
CA SER A 504 4.30 1.36 24.44
C SER A 504 4.23 0.38 23.28
N PHE A 505 3.08 0.32 22.59
CA PHE A 505 2.98 -0.47 21.37
C PHE A 505 4.00 -0.01 20.31
N SER A 506 4.30 1.30 20.22
CA SER A 506 5.31 1.85 19.31
C SER A 506 6.70 1.26 19.57
N GLU A 507 7.12 1.20 20.82
CA GLU A 507 8.40 0.59 21.17
C GLU A 507 8.43 -0.92 20.87
N LEU A 508 7.31 -1.63 21.07
CA LEU A 508 7.20 -3.04 20.67
C LEU A 508 7.31 -3.21 19.15
N ALA A 509 6.77 -2.27 18.37
CA ALA A 509 6.80 -2.27 16.92
C ALA A 509 8.20 -2.02 16.34
N ASP A 510 8.97 -1.16 17.01
CA ASP A 510 10.35 -0.83 16.64
C ASP A 510 11.35 -1.92 17.09
N SER A 511 10.90 -2.86 17.94
CA SER A 511 11.71 -3.98 18.42
C SER A 511 11.86 -5.07 17.35
N ARG A 512 12.96 -5.84 17.41
CA ARG A 512 13.12 -7.01 16.54
C ARG A 512 12.16 -8.13 16.96
N PRO A 513 11.61 -8.93 16.03
CA PRO A 513 10.69 -10.01 16.39
C PRO A 513 11.23 -10.97 17.47
N GLN A 514 12.51 -11.33 17.40
CA GLN A 514 13.14 -12.19 18.40
C GLN A 514 13.26 -11.52 19.78
N GLU A 515 13.50 -10.21 19.84
CA GLU A 515 13.55 -9.46 21.10
C GLU A 515 12.16 -9.38 21.73
N LEU A 516 11.12 -9.20 20.91
CA LEU A 516 9.73 -9.27 21.35
C LEU A 516 9.40 -10.65 21.93
N VAL A 517 9.70 -11.73 21.23
CA VAL A 517 9.47 -13.09 21.73
C VAL A 517 10.21 -13.30 23.06
N ASN A 518 11.46 -12.87 23.16
CA ASN A 518 12.25 -12.98 24.41
C ASN A 518 11.65 -12.15 25.56
N LEU A 519 11.09 -10.97 25.28
CA LEU A 519 10.40 -10.13 26.25
C LEU A 519 9.22 -10.90 26.86
N PHE A 520 8.35 -11.45 26.02
CA PHE A 520 7.15 -12.18 26.44
C PHE A 520 7.44 -13.55 27.06
N ALA A 521 8.54 -14.20 26.67
CA ALA A 521 8.97 -15.47 27.25
C ALA A 521 9.38 -15.35 28.72
N ASN A 522 9.93 -14.20 29.11
CA ASN A 522 10.57 -14.03 30.42
C ASN A 522 9.78 -13.14 31.39
N ASN A 523 8.79 -12.38 30.92
CA ASN A 523 8.12 -11.35 31.70
C ASN A 523 6.60 -11.54 31.76
N ASP A 524 5.99 -10.92 32.77
CA ASP A 524 4.54 -10.72 32.84
C ASP A 524 4.21 -9.38 32.20
N VAL A 525 3.41 -9.40 31.13
CA VAL A 525 3.07 -8.23 30.32
C VAL A 525 1.57 -7.98 30.39
N TRP A 526 1.18 -6.74 30.68
CA TRP A 526 -0.22 -6.33 30.65
C TRP A 526 -0.37 -4.89 30.17
N VAL A 527 -1.56 -4.56 29.73
CA VAL A 527 -1.95 -3.21 29.31
C VAL A 527 -2.94 -2.66 30.33
N GLU A 528 -2.72 -1.42 30.75
CA GLU A 528 -3.62 -0.64 31.59
C GLU A 528 -4.43 0.30 30.72
N GLY A 529 -5.76 0.20 30.77
CA GLY A 529 -6.67 0.93 29.88
C GLY A 529 -8.12 0.71 30.30
N ASP A 530 -9.07 1.39 29.66
CA ASP A 530 -10.50 1.28 29.99
C ASP A 530 -11.11 -0.04 29.47
N TYR A 531 -10.78 -1.12 30.17
CA TYR A 531 -11.24 -2.47 29.88
C TYR A 531 -12.36 -2.88 30.86
N PRO A 532 -13.58 -3.17 30.37
CA PRO A 532 -14.69 -3.61 31.21
C PRO A 532 -14.42 -5.01 31.81
N ALA A 533 -15.12 -5.42 32.87
CA ALA A 533 -15.11 -6.81 33.29
C ALA A 533 -15.80 -7.71 32.23
N LEU A 534 -15.36 -8.96 32.09
CA LEU A 534 -16.04 -9.93 31.24
C LEU A 534 -17.19 -10.60 31.99
N VAL A 535 -18.33 -10.75 31.32
CA VAL A 535 -19.45 -11.53 31.86
C VAL A 535 -19.02 -13.00 31.88
N GLY A 536 -18.87 -13.55 33.09
CA GLY A 536 -18.75 -14.98 33.31
C GLY A 536 -20.12 -15.64 33.17
N HIS A 537 -20.15 -16.83 32.58
CA HIS A 537 -21.18 -17.82 32.89
C HIS A 537 -20.54 -18.89 33.76
#